data_AF-A0A953U3X2-F1
#
_entry.id   AF-A0A953U3X2-F1
#
_cell.length_a   1.000
_cell.length_b   1.000
_cell.length_c   1.000
_cell.angle_alpha   90.00
_cell.angle_beta   90.00
_cell.angle_gamma   90.00
#
_symmetry.space_group_name_H-M   'P 1'
#
loop_
_entity.id
_entity.type
_entity.pdbx_description
1 polymer ?
#
loop_
_entity_poly.entity_id
_entity_poly.type
_entity_poly.pdbx_seq_one_letter_code
_entity_poly.pdbx_strand_id
1 'polypeptide(L)'
;MLDIAMLQSVAEQMMEAAQVMAGGKSFPVKRTSSKRLKTVRFEVNGRAYQAIEQNPDKPSRWGQLARAGHRVVQFRDIETGKYVAVAVDDDVREYAKRRS
;
A
#
# COMPACT_ATOMS: atom_id res chain seq x y z
N MET A 1 -16.34 3.72 -0.86
CA MET A 1 -15.27 4.48 -1.52
C MET A 1 -14.02 4.21 -0.69
N LEU A 2 -12.88 3.81 -1.27
CA LEU A 2 -11.66 3.85 -0.46
C LEU A 2 -11.36 5.33 -0.22
N ASP A 3 -10.98 5.66 1.01
CA ASP A 3 -10.56 7.02 1.33
C ASP A 3 -9.14 7.22 0.79
N ILE A 4 -9.05 7.86 -0.37
CA ILE A 4 -7.80 8.10 -1.11
C ILE A 4 -6.80 8.87 -0.24
N ALA A 5 -7.27 9.88 0.50
CA ALA A 5 -6.41 10.70 1.36
C ALA A 5 -5.78 9.87 2.47
N MET A 6 -6.56 8.95 3.05
CA MET A 6 -6.03 8.02 4.03
C MET A 6 -5.04 7.01 3.40
N LEU A 7 -5.32 6.47 2.21
CA LEU A 7 -4.36 5.58 1.54
C LEU A 7 -3.03 6.30 1.25
N GLN A 8 -3.10 7.56 0.81
CA GLN A 8 -1.93 8.40 0.58
C GLN A 8 -1.14 8.57 1.88
N SER A 9 -1.82 8.95 2.97
CA SER A 9 -1.19 9.09 4.28
C SER A 9 -0.56 7.79 4.79
N VAL A 10 -1.21 6.63 4.56
CA VAL A 10 -0.64 5.32 4.89
C VAL A 10 0.63 5.03 4.09
N ALA A 11 0.63 5.32 2.78
CA ALA A 11 1.78 5.10 1.91
C ALA A 11 2.98 5.98 2.32
N GLU A 12 2.74 7.25 2.64
CA GLU A 12 3.77 8.18 3.12
C GLU A 12 4.33 7.72 4.46
N GLN A 13 3.46 7.54 5.46
CA GLN A 13 3.86 7.15 6.82
C GLN A 13 4.64 5.83 6.85
N MET A 14 4.25 4.82 6.06
CA MET A 14 4.96 3.54 6.07
C MET A 14 6.39 3.66 5.51
N MET A 15 6.66 4.66 4.67
CA MET A 15 7.98 4.90 4.10
C MET A 15 8.91 5.62 5.07
N GLU A 16 8.38 6.32 6.07
CA GLU A 16 9.16 7.18 6.97
C GLU A 16 9.22 6.67 8.41
N ALA A 17 8.14 6.03 8.87
CA ALA A 17 7.96 5.64 10.26
C ALA A 17 7.92 4.11 10.46
N ALA A 18 8.10 3.69 11.71
CA ALA A 18 7.93 2.29 12.13
C ALA A 18 6.46 1.95 12.44
N GLN A 19 5.59 2.95 12.49
CA GLN A 19 4.15 2.82 12.73
C GLN A 19 3.38 3.73 11.78
N VAL A 20 2.15 3.33 11.45
CA VAL A 20 1.23 4.07 10.60
C VAL A 20 -0.07 4.29 11.35
N MET A 21 -0.57 5.52 11.33
CA MET A 21 -1.90 5.88 11.79
C MET A 21 -2.91 5.75 10.66
N ALA A 22 -3.92 4.91 10.86
CA ALA A 22 -5.06 4.77 9.94
C ALA A 22 -6.36 4.63 10.75
N GLY A 23 -7.39 5.40 10.39
CA GLY A 23 -8.70 5.35 11.07
C GLY A 23 -8.62 5.55 12.59
N GLY A 24 -7.70 6.40 13.07
CA GLY A 24 -7.49 6.66 14.50
C GLY A 24 -6.74 5.56 15.28
N LYS A 25 -6.23 4.52 14.62
CA LYS A 25 -5.45 3.43 15.23
C LYS A 25 -4.02 3.41 14.69
N SER A 26 -3.07 2.97 15.53
CA SER A 26 -1.66 2.77 15.14
C SER A 26 -1.40 1.32 14.73
N PHE A 27 -0.71 1.13 13.61
CA PHE A 27 -0.35 -0.16 13.05
C PHE A 27 1.16 -0.26 12.79
N PRO A 28 1.84 -1.34 13.20
CA PRO A 28 3.28 -1.47 13.02
C PRO A 28 3.66 -1.79 11.57
N VAL A 29 4.68 -1.10 11.07
CA VAL A 29 5.33 -1.40 9.80
C VAL A 29 6.24 -2.60 9.99
N LYS A 30 5.98 -3.66 9.25
CA LYS A 30 6.79 -4.89 9.20
C LYS A 30 7.66 -4.88 7.95
N ARG A 31 8.73 -5.68 7.96
CA ARG A 31 9.55 -5.94 6.78
C ARG A 31 9.36 -7.37 6.32
N THR A 32 9.26 -7.57 5.02
CA THR A 32 9.23 -8.92 4.42
C THR A 32 10.59 -9.61 4.60
N SER A 33 10.58 -10.92 4.85
CA SER A 33 11.78 -11.69 5.16
C SER A 33 12.78 -11.77 4.01
N SER A 34 12.30 -11.82 2.77
CA SER A 34 13.15 -12.08 1.60
C SER A 34 13.81 -10.83 1.01
N LYS A 35 13.11 -9.69 1.00
CA LYS A 35 13.55 -8.46 0.31
C LYS A 35 13.52 -7.23 1.20
N ARG A 36 13.22 -7.40 2.49
CA ARG A 36 13.12 -6.32 3.50
C ARG A 36 12.13 -5.20 3.15
N LEU A 37 11.25 -5.44 2.16
CA LEU A 37 10.21 -4.52 1.74
C LEU A 37 9.26 -4.24 2.90
N LYS A 38 8.87 -2.99 3.07
CA LYS A 38 7.95 -2.55 4.10
C LYS A 38 6.53 -3.02 3.78
N THR A 39 5.80 -3.43 4.80
CA THR A 39 4.39 -3.78 4.71
C THR A 39 3.69 -3.42 6.00
N VAL A 40 2.46 -2.95 5.89
CA VAL A 40 1.59 -2.69 7.04
C VAL A 40 0.24 -3.32 6.77
N ARG A 41 -0.33 -3.97 7.79
CA ARG A 41 -1.71 -4.44 7.79
C ARG A 41 -2.50 -3.50 8.68
N PHE A 42 -3.59 -2.96 8.15
CA PHE A 42 -4.43 -1.99 8.84
C PHE A 42 -5.90 -2.26 8.52
N GLU A 43 -6.78 -1.76 9.37
CA GLU A 43 -8.22 -1.88 9.21
C GLU A 43 -8.84 -0.49 9.15
N VAL A 44 -9.77 -0.30 8.22
CA VAL A 44 -10.57 0.92 8.11
C VAL A 44 -11.99 0.56 7.69
N ASN A 45 -12.98 1.20 8.29
CA ASN A 45 -14.40 1.01 7.94
C ASN A 45 -14.82 -0.48 7.96
N GLY A 46 -14.27 -1.25 8.90
CA GLY A 46 -14.54 -2.68 9.05
C GLY A 46 -13.93 -3.57 7.96
N ARG A 47 -13.00 -3.05 7.14
CA ARG A 47 -12.28 -3.81 6.12
C ARG A 47 -10.79 -3.83 6.38
N ALA A 48 -10.18 -5.01 6.24
CA ALA A 48 -8.75 -5.19 6.43
C ALA A 48 -7.98 -5.04 5.12
N TYR A 49 -6.97 -4.20 5.15
CA TYR A 49 -6.09 -3.91 4.03
C TYR A 49 -4.63 -4.18 4.39
N GLN A 50 -3.85 -4.46 3.35
CA GLN A 50 -2.41 -4.59 3.44
C GLN A 50 -1.76 -3.63 2.44
N ALA A 51 -0.96 -2.69 2.94
CA ALA A 51 -0.06 -1.91 2.11
C ALA A 51 1.30 -2.61 2.01
N ILE A 52 1.87 -2.64 0.80
CA ILE A 52 3.08 -3.39 0.47
C ILE A 52 3.95 -2.50 -0.42
N GLU A 53 5.17 -2.21 0.03
CA GLU A 53 6.20 -1.58 -0.78
C GLU A 53 6.52 -2.48 -1.97
N GLN A 54 6.54 -1.89 -3.17
CA GLN A 54 6.73 -2.62 -4.40
C GLN A 54 8.17 -3.12 -4.54
N ASN A 55 8.31 -4.38 -4.92
CA ASN A 55 9.61 -4.96 -5.22
C ASN A 55 10.13 -4.45 -6.59
N PRO A 56 11.31 -3.79 -6.65
CA PRO A 56 11.91 -3.34 -7.89
C PRO A 56 12.30 -4.49 -8.83
N ASP A 57 12.57 -5.69 -8.31
CA ASP A 57 12.96 -6.86 -9.12
C ASP A 57 11.82 -7.40 -9.98
N LYS A 58 10.57 -7.01 -9.72
CA LYS A 58 9.41 -7.53 -10.45
C LYS A 58 9.37 -6.94 -11.88
N PRO A 59 9.00 -7.74 -12.89
CA PRO A 59 8.89 -7.27 -14.28
C PRO A 59 7.61 -6.44 -14.54
N SER A 60 6.82 -6.12 -13.51
CA SER A 60 5.60 -5.33 -13.64
C SER A 60 5.90 -3.84 -13.85
N ARG A 61 4.92 -3.09 -14.39
CA ARG A 61 4.99 -1.61 -14.50
C ARG A 61 5.39 -0.96 -13.17
N TRP A 62 4.81 -1.43 -12.06
CA TRP A 62 5.11 -0.92 -10.72
C TRP A 62 6.53 -1.29 -10.26
N GLY A 63 7.01 -2.49 -10.59
CA GLY A 63 8.40 -2.88 -10.32
C GLY A 63 9.41 -2.06 -11.11
N GLN A 64 9.09 -1.69 -12.35
CA GLN A 64 9.92 -0.79 -13.14
C GLN A 64 10.00 0.61 -12.52
N LEU A 65 8.88 1.15 -12.03
CA LEU A 65 8.87 2.44 -11.33
C LEU A 65 9.66 2.38 -10.02
N ALA A 66 9.48 1.33 -9.21
CA ALA A 66 10.29 1.13 -8.01
C ALA A 66 11.78 1.01 -8.33
N ARG A 67 12.14 0.34 -9.44
CA ARG A 67 13.54 0.24 -9.92
C ARG A 67 14.09 1.59 -10.36
N ALA A 68 13.25 2.48 -10.89
CA ALA A 68 13.63 3.85 -11.25
C ALA A 68 13.71 4.80 -10.04
N GLY A 69 13.48 4.31 -8.82
CA GLY A 69 13.60 5.08 -7.59
C GLY A 69 12.29 5.69 -7.07
N HIS A 70 11.17 5.44 -7.74
CA HIS A 70 9.87 5.91 -7.29
C HIS A 70 9.38 5.14 -6.05
N ARG A 71 8.70 5.85 -5.14
CA ARG A 71 8.04 5.23 -3.97
C ARG A 71 6.73 4.63 -4.44
N VAL A 72 6.69 3.31 -4.56
CA VAL A 72 5.49 2.59 -5.03
C VAL A 72 4.94 1.69 -3.93
N VAL A 73 3.69 1.93 -3.54
CA VAL A 73 2.99 1.14 -2.50
C VAL A 73 1.71 0.58 -3.10
N GLN A 74 1.54 -0.74 -3.07
CA GLN A 74 0.30 -1.38 -3.48
C GLN A 74 -0.59 -1.71 -2.28
N PHE A 75 -1.89 -1.48 -2.45
CA PHE A 75 -2.91 -1.80 -1.46
C PHE A 75 -3.67 -3.05 -1.87
N ARG A 76 -3.68 -4.03 -0.98
CA ARG A 76 -4.38 -5.29 -1.14
C ARG A 76 -5.51 -5.37 -0.12
N ASP A 77 -6.70 -5.66 -0.59
CA ASP A 77 -7.84 -6.05 0.24
C ASP A 77 -7.60 -7.48 0.73
N ILE A 78 -7.57 -7.68 2.06
CA ILE A 78 -7.20 -8.97 2.65
C ILE A 78 -8.32 -10.00 2.47
N GLU A 79 -9.58 -9.58 2.59
CA GLU A 79 -10.74 -10.45 2.47
C GLU A 79 -10.89 -11.02 1.06
N THR A 80 -10.75 -10.16 0.05
CA THR A 80 -10.86 -10.57 -1.37
C THR A 80 -9.53 -11.06 -1.95
N GLY A 81 -8.42 -10.74 -1.28
CA GLY A 81 -7.07 -11.00 -1.76
C GLY A 81 -6.64 -10.17 -2.97
N LYS A 82 -7.46 -9.21 -3.43
CA LYS A 82 -7.24 -8.42 -4.65
C LYS A 82 -6.48 -7.12 -4.34
N TYR A 83 -5.67 -6.69 -5.29
CA TYR A 83 -5.14 -5.33 -5.26
C TYR A 83 -6.25 -4.34 -5.64
N VAL A 84 -6.42 -3.30 -4.82
CA VAL A 84 -7.51 -2.32 -4.95
C VAL A 84 -7.02 -0.91 -5.24
N ALA A 85 -5.76 -0.60 -4.94
CA ALA A 85 -5.16 0.68 -5.26
C ALA A 85 -3.62 0.58 -5.32
N VAL A 86 -2.99 1.63 -5.85
CA VAL A 86 -1.54 1.84 -5.83
C VAL A 86 -1.23 3.31 -5.55
N ALA A 87 -0.25 3.60 -4.72
CA ALA A 87 0.36 4.92 -4.57
C ALA A 87 1.70 4.95 -5.31
N VAL A 88 1.97 6.01 -6.07
CA VAL A 88 3.26 6.29 -6.70
C VAL A 88 3.64 7.72 -6.37
N ASP A 89 4.71 7.93 -5.61
CA ASP A 89 5.16 9.25 -5.14
C ASP A 89 4.00 10.11 -4.63
N ASP A 90 3.22 9.53 -3.71
CA ASP A 90 2.09 10.17 -3.04
C ASP A 90 0.83 10.37 -3.92
N ASP A 91 0.86 10.01 -5.22
CA ASP A 91 -0.32 9.93 -6.10
C ASP A 91 -1.01 8.55 -5.98
N VAL A 92 -2.20 8.52 -5.40
CA VAL A 92 -2.98 7.28 -5.22
C VAL A 92 -3.96 7.08 -6.36
N ARG A 93 -3.91 5.89 -6.95
CA ARG A 93 -4.81 5.43 -8.00
C ARG A 93 -5.55 4.17 -7.55
N GLU A 94 -6.87 4.27 -7.46
CA GLU A 94 -7.72 3.10 -7.24
C GLU A 94 -7.82 2.26 -8.53
N TYR A 95 -7.75 0.94 -8.40
CA TYR A 95 -8.15 0.06 -9.47
C TYR A 95 -9.67 0.05 -9.53
N ALA A 96 -10.23 0.55 -10.64
CA ALA A 96 -11.66 0.55 -10.84
C ALA A 96 -12.23 -0.86 -10.61
N LYS A 97 -13.11 -1.00 -9.62
CA LYS A 97 -14.01 -2.16 -9.62
C LYS A 97 -14.85 -2.01 -10.88
N ARG A 98 -14.66 -2.90 -11.87
CA ARG A 98 -15.70 -3.12 -12.88
C ARG A 98 -17.00 -3.33 -12.10
N ARG A 99 -17.88 -2.34 -12.11
CA ARG A 99 -19.29 -2.57 -11.79
C ARG A 99 -19.80 -3.43 -12.94
N SER A 100 -19.96 -4.73 -12.70
CA SER A 100 -20.88 -5.54 -13.49
C SER A 100 -22.27 -5.36 -12.92
#